data_AF-A0A7C5FQ91-F1
#
_entry.id   AF-A0A7C5FQ91-F1
#
_cell.length_a   1.000
_cell.length_b   1.000
_cell.length_c   1.000
_cell.angle_alpha   90.00
_cell.angle_beta   90.00
_cell.angle_gamma   90.00
#
_symmetry.space_group_name_H-M   'P 1'
#
loop_
_entity.id
_entity.type
_entity.pdbx_description
1 polymer ?
#
loop_
_entity_poly.entity_id
_entity_poly.type
_entity_poly.pdbx_seq_one_letter_code
_entity_poly.pdbx_strand_id
1 'polypeptide(L)'
;MINPSKRYNLLDIFTLSIFFISLTYIFYSYSLDYSPLVVIILIILYFKFFKKMEDSPSIIHLCLLGSIIVFVSFFMVKFLSLSVYFIPAVGFSILITLLFDNVNLAIFFSFFISSLAVSFLDGDLSIGLGLFSGSLVATKLSYRVYRRFDLIKAGILGGLVEAIVIILVKGNKIYLYSQYLKILQYSLLSSFFSSVLVIGLLPIFEFIFGALSNISLLELFDFNRPLVKRLIIEAPGTYQHSLVVANLSEAAANAIGANPLLARVGAYYHDIGKLSKPNYFIENLVGYKDVHKDLKPSLSKLIILNHVKEGIELAKK
;
A
#
# COMPACT_ATOMS: atom_id res chain seq x y z
N MET A 1 6.58 -9.50 -29.94
CA MET A 1 5.80 -8.42 -30.58
C MET A 1 6.06 -7.15 -29.80
N ILE A 2 6.72 -6.18 -30.43
CA ILE A 2 7.09 -4.88 -29.85
C ILE A 2 5.79 -4.09 -29.70
N ASN A 3 5.41 -3.76 -28.47
CA ASN A 3 4.15 -3.07 -28.16
C ASN A 3 4.23 -1.62 -28.67
N PRO A 4 3.32 -1.18 -29.56
CA PRO A 4 3.43 0.10 -30.24
C PRO A 4 3.11 1.24 -29.27
N SER A 5 3.96 2.28 -29.26
CA SER A 5 3.71 3.62 -28.73
C SER A 5 2.86 3.71 -27.45
N LYS A 6 3.49 3.97 -26.29
CA LYS A 6 2.83 4.66 -25.17
C LYS A 6 2.34 6.02 -25.67
N ARG A 7 1.18 6.08 -26.32
CA ARG A 7 0.46 7.32 -26.55
C ARG A 7 0.20 7.91 -25.18
N TYR A 8 0.62 9.15 -24.97
CA TYR A 8 0.26 9.90 -23.79
C TYR A 8 -1.25 9.84 -23.64
N ASN A 9 -1.74 9.26 -22.53
CA ASN A 9 -3.15 9.27 -22.25
C ASN A 9 -3.54 10.72 -21.94
N LEU A 10 -4.36 11.34 -22.79
CA LEU A 10 -4.83 12.72 -22.61
C LEU A 10 -5.50 12.89 -21.23
N LEU A 11 -6.11 11.82 -20.70
CA LEU A 11 -6.67 11.78 -19.36
C LEU A 11 -5.61 11.98 -18.26
N ASP A 12 -4.43 11.38 -18.41
CA ASP A 12 -3.35 11.51 -17.42
C ASP A 12 -2.79 12.95 -17.41
N ILE A 13 -2.68 13.57 -18.60
CA ILE A 13 -2.26 14.98 -18.71
C ILE A 13 -3.31 15.89 -18.08
N PHE A 14 -4.59 15.67 -18.38
CA PHE A 14 -5.68 16.46 -17.85
C PHE A 14 -5.81 16.37 -16.32
N THR A 15 -5.70 15.15 -15.78
CA THR A 15 -5.73 14.90 -14.33
C THR A 15 -4.55 15.55 -13.60
N LEU A 16 -3.34 15.45 -14.16
CA LEU A 16 -2.16 16.16 -13.63
C LEU A 16 -2.36 17.68 -13.62
N SER A 17 -2.89 18.24 -14.71
CA SER A 17 -3.13 19.69 -14.81
C SER A 17 -4.14 20.16 -13.77
N ILE A 18 -5.28 19.47 -13.62
CA ILE A 18 -6.28 19.82 -12.60
C ILE A 18 -5.69 19.70 -11.19
N PHE A 19 -4.96 18.63 -10.92
CA PHE A 19 -4.30 18.41 -9.64
C PHE A 19 -3.38 19.59 -9.29
N PHE A 20 -2.46 19.97 -10.19
CA PHE A 20 -1.54 21.07 -9.91
C PHE A 20 -2.21 22.44 -9.86
N ILE A 21 -3.21 22.72 -10.70
CA ILE A 21 -3.95 23.98 -10.66
C ILE A 21 -4.68 24.12 -9.33
N SER A 22 -5.39 23.07 -8.88
CA SER A 22 -6.12 23.10 -7.61
C SER A 22 -5.19 23.26 -6.41
N LEU A 23 -4.05 22.54 -6.40
CA LEU A 23 -3.07 22.65 -5.32
C LEU A 23 -2.40 24.02 -5.28
N THR A 24 -2.04 24.56 -6.45
CA THR A 24 -1.47 25.92 -6.56
C THR A 24 -2.44 26.97 -6.05
N TYR A 25 -3.73 26.85 -6.37
CA TYR A 25 -4.76 27.75 -5.87
C TYR A 25 -4.86 27.70 -4.34
N ILE A 26 -4.89 26.52 -3.74
CA ILE A 26 -4.90 26.37 -2.26
C ILE A 26 -3.66 27.04 -1.65
N PHE A 27 -2.47 26.76 -2.18
CA PHE A 27 -1.24 27.33 -1.65
C PHE A 27 -1.23 28.85 -1.75
N TYR A 28 -1.67 29.40 -2.88
CA TYR A 28 -1.83 30.84 -3.08
C TYR A 28 -2.82 31.46 -2.08
N SER A 29 -4.03 30.89 -1.96
CA SER A 29 -5.09 31.42 -1.08
C SER A 29 -4.68 31.48 0.40
N TYR A 30 -3.78 30.60 0.83
CA TYR A 30 -3.34 30.51 2.23
C TYR A 30 -1.89 30.98 2.45
N SER A 31 -1.27 31.60 1.43
CA SER A 31 0.11 32.10 1.49
C SER A 31 1.13 31.04 1.92
N LEU A 32 0.93 29.79 1.50
CA LEU A 32 1.84 28.68 1.76
C LEU A 32 3.03 28.73 0.80
N ASP A 33 4.22 28.34 1.28
CA ASP A 33 5.39 28.10 0.42
C ASP A 33 5.10 26.98 -0.59
N TYR A 34 5.42 27.23 -1.86
CA TYR A 34 5.26 26.33 -3.00
C TYR A 34 6.31 25.21 -3.07
N SER A 35 7.33 25.19 -2.21
CA SER A 35 8.36 24.12 -2.18
C SER A 35 7.79 22.68 -2.15
N PRO A 36 6.68 22.36 -1.46
CA PRO A 36 6.07 21.02 -1.51
C PRO A 36 5.52 20.66 -2.90
N LEU A 37 5.04 21.65 -3.68
CA LEU A 37 4.57 21.40 -5.05
C LEU A 37 5.71 20.95 -5.96
N VAL A 38 6.90 21.51 -5.77
CA VAL A 38 8.09 21.09 -6.51
C VAL A 38 8.45 19.66 -6.14
N VAL A 39 8.41 19.32 -4.84
CA VAL A 39 8.68 17.96 -4.36
C VAL A 39 7.75 16.95 -5.01
N ILE A 40 6.44 17.19 -5.03
CA ILE A 40 5.49 16.23 -5.62
C ILE A 40 5.64 16.10 -7.14
N ILE A 41 6.02 17.19 -7.84
CA ILE A 41 6.39 17.12 -9.27
C ILE A 41 7.59 16.20 -9.45
N LEU A 42 8.64 16.36 -8.64
CA LEU A 42 9.85 15.53 -8.74
C LEU A 42 9.56 14.06 -8.47
N ILE A 43 8.67 13.74 -7.52
CA ILE A 43 8.22 12.37 -7.25
C ILE A 43 7.52 11.78 -8.48
N ILE A 44 6.57 12.51 -9.06
CA ILE A 44 5.83 12.06 -10.26
C ILE A 44 6.80 11.85 -11.43
N LEU A 45 7.74 12.77 -11.65
CA LEU A 45 8.75 12.64 -12.70
C LEU A 45 9.67 11.45 -12.45
N TYR A 46 10.14 11.25 -11.22
CA TYR A 46 10.99 10.11 -10.86
C TYR A 46 10.30 8.78 -11.17
N PHE A 47 9.06 8.59 -10.72
CA PHE A 47 8.33 7.35 -10.98
C PHE A 47 7.95 7.17 -12.45
N LYS A 48 7.70 8.26 -13.18
CA LYS A 48 7.38 8.20 -14.60
C LYS A 48 8.59 7.85 -15.48
N PHE A 49 9.76 8.40 -15.18
CA PHE A 49 10.93 8.30 -16.06
C PHE A 49 11.95 7.25 -15.64
N PHE A 50 12.13 6.99 -14.33
CA PHE A 50 13.21 6.15 -13.84
C PHE A 50 12.78 4.77 -13.34
N LYS A 51 11.50 4.57 -12.98
CA LYS A 51 11.00 3.26 -12.56
C LYS A 51 10.22 2.59 -13.70
N LYS A 52 10.64 1.37 -14.08
CA LYS A 52 10.00 0.58 -15.14
C LYS A 52 8.54 0.32 -14.73
N MET A 53 7.62 0.84 -15.54
CA MET A 53 6.21 1.09 -15.21
C MET A 53 5.30 -0.12 -14.90
N GLU A 54 5.78 -1.37 -14.97
CA GLU A 54 4.88 -2.54 -14.81
C GLU A 54 4.38 -2.73 -13.37
N ASP A 55 5.18 -2.38 -12.35
CA ASP A 55 4.83 -2.57 -10.92
C ASP A 55 4.72 -1.25 -10.13
N SER A 56 4.70 -0.09 -10.81
CA SER A 56 4.60 1.23 -10.14
C SER A 56 3.15 1.70 -9.99
N PRO A 57 2.80 2.43 -8.91
CA PRO A 57 1.47 3.04 -8.78
C PRO A 57 1.15 3.91 -10.00
N SER A 58 -0.10 3.88 -10.47
CA SER A 58 -0.54 4.78 -11.53
C SER A 58 -0.39 6.25 -11.10
N ILE A 59 -0.20 7.15 -12.07
CA ILE A 59 -0.08 8.59 -11.82
C ILE A 59 -1.32 9.11 -11.07
N ILE A 60 -2.51 8.59 -11.39
CA ILE A 60 -3.76 8.95 -10.73
C ILE A 60 -3.72 8.59 -9.24
N HIS A 61 -3.20 7.41 -8.89
CA HIS A 61 -3.03 7.01 -7.48
C HIS A 61 -2.07 7.94 -6.74
N LEU A 62 -0.96 8.35 -7.37
CA LEU A 62 0.00 9.29 -6.79
C LEU A 62 -0.63 10.66 -6.53
N CYS A 63 -1.37 11.20 -7.52
CA CYS A 63 -2.09 12.46 -7.38
C CYS A 63 -3.17 12.37 -6.29
N LEU A 64 -3.95 11.29 -6.26
CA LEU A 64 -5.00 11.08 -5.26
C LEU A 64 -4.40 11.05 -3.84
N LEU A 65 -3.31 10.31 -3.64
CA LEU A 65 -2.62 10.23 -2.36
C LEU A 65 -2.07 11.61 -1.93
N GLY A 66 -1.47 12.35 -2.86
CA GLY A 66 -1.01 13.72 -2.64
C GLY A 66 -2.14 14.66 -2.24
N SER A 67 -3.29 14.59 -2.93
CA SER A 67 -4.49 15.37 -2.60
C SER A 67 -5.01 15.04 -1.21
N ILE A 68 -5.10 13.76 -0.85
CA ILE A 68 -5.57 13.33 0.48
C ILE A 68 -4.64 13.86 1.58
N ILE A 69 -3.32 13.76 1.37
CA ILE A 69 -2.32 14.28 2.31
C ILE A 69 -2.49 15.79 2.54
N VAL A 70 -2.59 16.57 1.45
CA VAL A 70 -2.75 18.02 1.54
C VAL A 70 -4.07 18.36 2.19
N PHE A 71 -5.16 17.71 1.79
CA PHE A 71 -6.48 17.92 2.36
C PHE A 71 -6.51 17.62 3.86
N VAL A 72 -6.00 16.46 4.31
CA VAL A 72 -6.00 16.08 5.73
C VAL A 72 -5.12 17.02 6.54
N SER A 73 -3.91 17.33 6.06
CA SER A 73 -2.98 18.24 6.77
C SER A 73 -3.59 19.64 6.89
N PHE A 74 -4.15 20.15 5.80
CA PHE A 74 -4.84 21.44 5.76
C PHE A 74 -6.06 21.46 6.69
N PHE A 75 -6.91 20.44 6.63
CA PHE A 75 -8.10 20.32 7.46
C PHE A 75 -7.74 20.30 8.95
N MET A 76 -6.71 19.55 9.34
CA MET A 76 -6.26 19.50 10.74
C MET A 76 -5.71 20.84 11.22
N VAL A 77 -4.82 21.48 10.44
CA VAL A 77 -4.15 22.72 10.86
C VAL A 77 -5.04 23.95 10.77
N LYS A 78 -5.78 24.13 9.66
CA LYS A 78 -6.53 25.36 9.39
C LYS A 78 -8.00 25.27 9.80
N PHE A 79 -8.65 24.13 9.59
CA PHE A 79 -10.08 24.01 9.90
C PHE A 79 -10.31 23.59 11.36
N LEU A 80 -9.62 22.54 11.83
CA LEU A 80 -9.71 22.11 13.23
C LEU A 80 -8.82 22.92 14.19
N SER A 81 -7.95 23.78 13.66
CA SER A 81 -6.99 24.58 14.45
C SER A 81 -6.11 23.73 15.37
N LEU A 82 -5.82 22.49 14.97
CA LEU A 82 -4.88 21.63 15.68
C LEU A 82 -3.45 22.12 15.48
N SER A 83 -2.60 21.83 16.46
CA SER A 83 -1.18 22.14 16.34
C SER A 83 -0.55 21.40 15.16
N VAL A 84 0.43 21.99 14.49
CA VAL A 84 1.11 21.39 13.33
C VAL A 84 1.81 20.06 13.68
N TYR A 85 2.15 19.84 14.95
CA TYR A 85 2.64 18.54 15.46
C TYR A 85 1.59 17.40 15.36
N PHE A 86 0.31 17.71 15.09
CA PHE A 86 -0.74 16.72 14.84
C PHE A 86 -0.87 16.30 13.36
N ILE A 87 -0.04 16.83 12.46
CA ILE A 87 -0.03 16.34 11.08
C ILE A 87 0.33 14.85 11.09
N PRO A 88 -0.50 13.96 10.51
CA PRO A 88 -0.37 12.51 10.65
C PRO A 88 0.66 11.92 9.66
N ALA A 89 1.87 12.50 9.60
CA ALA A 89 2.92 12.10 8.66
C ALA A 89 3.33 10.63 8.84
N VAL A 90 3.50 10.21 10.09
CA VAL A 90 3.83 8.82 10.46
C VAL A 90 2.77 7.85 9.96
N GLY A 91 1.47 8.12 10.18
CA GLY A 91 0.41 7.26 9.67
C GLY A 91 0.39 7.17 8.15
N PHE A 92 0.53 8.28 7.44
CA PHE A 92 0.62 8.25 5.98
C PHE A 92 1.84 7.44 5.48
N SER A 93 2.99 7.56 6.14
CA SER A 93 4.18 6.77 5.80
C SER A 93 3.94 5.26 5.93
N ILE A 94 3.21 4.83 6.98
CA ILE A 94 2.80 3.44 7.19
C ILE A 94 1.82 3.01 6.10
N LEU A 95 0.77 3.80 5.83
CA LEU A 95 -0.24 3.50 4.83
C LEU A 95 0.38 3.26 3.45
N ILE A 96 1.26 4.17 3.02
CA ILE A 96 1.93 4.10 1.71
C ILE A 96 2.84 2.86 1.63
N THR A 97 3.52 2.54 2.73
CA THR A 97 4.35 1.34 2.82
C THR A 97 3.52 0.08 2.64
N LEU A 98 2.33 0.01 3.25
CA LEU A 98 1.43 -1.15 3.17
C LEU A 98 0.77 -1.30 1.80
N LEU A 99 0.33 -0.20 1.18
CA LEU A 99 -0.39 -0.24 -0.10
C LEU A 99 0.49 -0.62 -1.28
N PHE A 100 1.77 -0.20 -1.26
CA PHE A 100 2.61 -0.29 -2.46
C PHE A 100 3.84 -1.19 -2.31
N ASP A 101 4.06 -1.81 -1.13
CA ASP A 101 5.25 -2.62 -0.80
C ASP A 101 6.57 -1.95 -1.25
N ASN A 102 6.63 -0.61 -1.18
CA ASN A 102 7.69 0.19 -1.79
C ASN A 102 8.17 1.29 -0.84
N VAL A 103 9.27 0.99 -0.15
CA VAL A 103 9.93 1.88 0.82
C VAL A 103 10.30 3.22 0.19
N ASN A 104 10.81 3.23 -1.04
CA ASN A 104 11.24 4.48 -1.68
C ASN A 104 10.06 5.44 -1.87
N LEU A 105 8.89 4.92 -2.27
CA LEU A 105 7.69 5.73 -2.42
C LEU A 105 7.25 6.33 -1.08
N ALA A 106 7.25 5.53 -0.01
CA ALA A 106 6.93 6.00 1.33
C ALA A 106 7.90 7.08 1.82
N ILE A 107 9.21 6.94 1.54
CA ILE A 107 10.22 7.97 1.86
C ILE A 107 9.95 9.26 1.11
N PHE A 108 9.69 9.19 -0.20
CA PHE A 108 9.38 10.36 -1.03
C PHE A 108 8.15 11.11 -0.52
N PHE A 109 7.06 10.41 -0.22
CA PHE A 109 5.87 11.04 0.35
C PHE A 109 6.08 11.53 1.78
N SER A 110 6.91 10.87 2.58
CA SER A 110 7.31 11.37 3.91
C SER A 110 8.03 12.71 3.79
N PHE A 111 8.91 12.86 2.80
CA PHE A 111 9.57 14.13 2.50
C PHE A 111 8.57 15.19 2.04
N PHE A 112 7.62 14.83 1.17
CA PHE A 112 6.53 15.71 0.74
C PHE A 112 5.69 16.23 1.93
N ILE A 113 5.19 15.34 2.80
CA ILE A 113 4.38 15.72 3.97
C ILE A 113 5.20 16.61 4.93
N SER A 114 6.48 16.29 5.11
CA SER A 114 7.38 17.06 5.98
C SER A 114 7.62 18.47 5.43
N SER A 115 7.83 18.61 4.12
CA SER A 115 7.93 19.92 3.46
C SER A 115 6.63 20.73 3.56
N LEU A 116 5.47 20.05 3.47
CA LEU A 116 4.17 20.68 3.65
C LEU A 116 4.00 21.21 5.08
N ALA A 117 4.45 20.46 6.09
CA ALA A 117 4.42 20.89 7.47
C ALA A 117 5.31 22.13 7.74
N VAL A 118 6.47 22.21 7.09
CA VAL A 118 7.36 23.38 7.16
C VAL A 118 6.69 24.62 6.56
N SER A 119 5.96 24.44 5.46
CA SER A 119 5.20 25.51 4.79
C SER A 119 4.10 26.10 5.69
N PHE A 120 3.50 25.31 6.59
CA PHE A 120 2.50 25.81 7.55
C PHE A 120 3.07 26.66 8.69
N LEU A 121 4.39 26.65 8.92
CA LEU A 121 5.06 27.33 10.03
C LEU A 121 6.16 28.29 9.56
N ASP A 122 5.93 28.94 8.42
CA ASP A 122 6.82 29.96 7.88
C ASP A 122 8.29 29.52 7.80
N GLY A 123 8.53 28.23 7.50
CA GLY A 123 9.88 27.69 7.33
C GLY A 123 10.54 27.06 8.57
N ASP A 124 9.81 26.75 9.65
CA ASP A 124 10.39 26.03 10.81
C ASP A 124 10.83 24.60 10.44
N LEU A 125 12.10 24.45 10.06
CA LEU A 125 12.72 23.19 9.66
C LEU A 125 12.73 22.12 10.75
N SER A 126 12.63 22.49 12.03
CA SER A 126 12.68 21.51 13.13
C SER A 126 11.55 20.48 13.03
N ILE A 127 10.36 20.91 12.64
CA ILE A 127 9.18 20.06 12.49
C ILE A 127 9.26 19.22 11.24
N GLY A 128 9.76 19.79 10.13
CA GLY A 128 10.04 19.03 8.92
C GLY A 128 11.03 17.89 9.17
N LEU A 129 12.14 18.17 9.85
CA LEU A 129 13.14 17.16 10.20
C LEU A 129 12.58 16.10 11.16
N GLY A 130 11.77 16.51 12.14
CA GLY A 130 11.08 15.61 13.05
C GLY A 130 10.14 14.65 12.33
N LEU A 131 9.18 15.20 11.60
CA LEU A 131 8.17 14.41 10.88
C LEU A 131 8.82 13.48 9.85
N PHE A 132 9.85 13.96 9.15
CA PHE A 132 10.57 13.13 8.19
C PHE A 132 11.26 11.96 8.89
N SER A 133 12.01 12.23 9.97
CA SER A 133 12.74 11.19 10.71
C SER A 133 11.81 10.17 11.34
N GLY A 134 10.72 10.61 11.96
CA GLY A 134 9.70 9.73 12.53
C GLY A 134 9.04 8.85 11.46
N SER A 135 8.73 9.43 10.30
CA SER A 135 8.16 8.71 9.16
C SER A 135 9.14 7.69 8.57
N LEU A 136 10.45 7.99 8.49
CA LEU A 136 11.46 7.02 8.04
C LEU A 136 11.50 5.78 8.93
N VAL A 137 11.47 5.98 10.25
CA VAL A 137 11.45 4.89 11.23
C VAL A 137 10.17 4.08 11.09
N ALA A 138 9.01 4.75 11.00
CA ALA A 138 7.73 4.08 10.83
C ALA A 138 7.63 3.29 9.51
N THR A 139 8.08 3.85 8.38
CA THR A 139 8.20 3.14 7.10
C THR A 139 9.05 1.89 7.23
N LYS A 140 10.23 1.98 7.86
CA LYS A 140 11.11 0.82 8.02
C LYS A 140 10.48 -0.27 8.88
N LEU A 141 9.82 0.11 9.98
CA LEU A 141 9.19 -0.81 10.92
C LEU A 141 7.88 -1.41 10.40
N SER A 142 7.18 -0.72 9.50
CA SER A 142 5.95 -1.20 8.87
C SER A 142 6.17 -2.00 7.58
N TYR A 143 7.39 -1.98 7.04
CA TYR A 143 7.71 -2.70 5.81
C TYR A 143 7.53 -4.21 5.97
N ARG A 144 6.70 -4.80 5.10
CA ARG A 144 6.35 -6.23 5.09
C ARG A 144 5.85 -6.77 6.43
N VAL A 145 5.16 -5.95 7.22
CA VAL A 145 4.56 -6.37 8.50
C VAL A 145 3.38 -7.32 8.31
N TYR A 146 3.29 -8.30 9.20
CA TYR A 146 2.25 -9.32 9.24
C TYR A 146 1.20 -9.09 10.34
N ARG A 147 1.55 -8.38 11.43
CA ARG A 147 0.68 -8.20 12.60
C ARG A 147 0.24 -6.75 12.72
N ARG A 148 -1.07 -6.53 12.88
CA ARG A 148 -1.68 -5.20 13.09
C ARG A 148 -1.05 -4.45 14.26
N PHE A 149 -0.73 -5.13 15.36
CA PHE A 149 -0.12 -4.51 16.54
C PHE A 149 1.29 -3.95 16.27
N ASP A 150 2.04 -4.52 15.33
CA ASP A 150 3.37 -3.99 14.99
C ASP A 150 3.28 -2.65 14.24
N LEU A 151 2.14 -2.35 13.61
CA LEU A 151 1.88 -1.02 13.03
C LEU A 151 1.69 0.06 14.11
N ILE A 152 1.03 -0.28 15.23
CA ILE A 152 0.90 0.63 16.38
C ILE A 152 2.28 0.90 16.98
N LYS A 153 3.13 -0.13 17.12
CA LYS A 153 4.50 0.04 17.59
C LYS A 153 5.32 0.91 16.64
N ALA A 154 5.20 0.70 15.33
CA ALA A 154 5.85 1.54 14.32
C ALA A 154 5.43 3.00 14.46
N GLY A 155 4.14 3.25 14.69
CA GLY A 155 3.59 4.56 15.02
C GLY A 155 4.23 5.20 16.25
N ILE A 156 4.15 4.53 17.39
CA ILE A 156 4.68 5.05 18.67
C ILE A 156 6.19 5.34 18.56
N LEU A 157 6.97 4.43 17.97
CA LEU A 157 8.41 4.64 17.78
C LEU A 157 8.70 5.77 16.80
N GLY A 158 7.91 5.91 15.73
CA GLY A 158 7.97 7.05 14.81
C GLY A 158 7.71 8.38 15.52
N GLY A 159 6.66 8.45 16.35
CA GLY A 159 6.32 9.65 17.12
C GLY A 159 7.35 10.00 18.20
N LEU A 160 7.99 8.99 18.82
CA LEU A 160 9.11 9.22 19.74
C LEU A 160 10.31 9.85 19.01
N VAL A 161 10.67 9.31 17.85
CA VAL A 161 11.79 9.83 17.05
C VAL A 161 11.49 11.23 16.55
N GLU A 162 10.26 11.48 16.08
CA GLU A 162 9.77 12.80 15.72
C GLU A 162 9.98 13.80 16.87
N ALA A 163 9.47 13.47 18.07
CA ALA A 163 9.59 14.33 19.24
C ALA A 163 11.06 14.60 19.60
N ILE A 164 11.90 13.55 19.66
CA ILE A 164 13.32 13.68 20.01
C ILE A 164 14.03 14.60 19.01
N VAL A 165 13.82 14.42 17.71
CA VAL A 165 14.46 15.25 16.69
C VAL A 165 14.01 16.71 16.80
N ILE A 166 12.71 16.96 16.98
CA ILE A 166 12.20 18.33 17.17
C ILE A 166 12.83 18.95 18.42
N ILE A 167 12.85 18.23 19.54
CA ILE A 167 13.41 18.71 20.82
C ILE A 167 14.91 19.03 20.66
N LEU A 168 15.69 18.18 19.98
CA LEU A 168 17.12 18.41 19.77
C LEU A 168 17.38 19.63 18.87
N VAL A 169 16.63 19.77 17.78
CA VAL A 169 16.80 20.90 16.86
C VAL A 169 16.35 22.22 17.50
N LYS A 170 15.26 22.19 18.28
CA LYS A 170 14.76 23.35 19.04
C LYS A 170 15.57 23.63 20.31
N GLY A 171 16.25 22.64 20.87
CA GLY A 171 17.01 22.67 22.11
C GLY A 171 18.11 23.73 22.17
N ASN A 172 18.54 24.24 21.03
CA ASN A 172 19.48 25.36 20.93
C ASN A 172 18.86 26.72 21.32
N LYS A 173 17.55 26.79 21.57
CA LYS A 173 16.85 27.97 22.12
C LYS A 173 16.36 27.65 23.54
N ILE A 174 16.37 28.64 24.43
CA ILE A 174 15.87 28.48 25.81
C ILE A 174 14.34 28.32 25.74
N TYR A 175 13.85 27.08 25.72
CA TYR A 175 12.44 26.75 25.85
C TYR A 175 12.09 26.37 27.29
N LEU A 176 10.86 26.64 27.70
CA LEU A 176 10.33 26.17 28.98
C LEU A 176 10.13 24.65 28.93
N TYR A 177 10.39 23.95 30.04
CA TYR A 177 10.16 22.51 30.17
C TYR A 177 8.74 22.08 29.72
N SER A 178 7.74 22.92 29.96
CA SER A 178 6.35 22.72 29.54
C SER A 178 6.16 22.63 28.02
N GLN A 179 7.03 23.24 27.22
CA GLN A 179 6.95 23.20 25.75
C GLN A 179 7.50 21.89 25.19
N TYR A 180 8.59 21.35 25.76
CA TYR A 180 9.10 20.03 25.37
C TYR A 180 8.12 18.91 25.68
N LEU A 181 7.44 18.97 26.83
CA LEU A 181 6.38 18.03 27.16
C LEU A 181 5.22 18.06 26.16
N LYS A 182 4.81 19.25 25.70
CA LYS A 182 3.76 19.39 24.68
C LYS A 182 4.17 18.78 23.34
N ILE A 183 5.41 19.00 22.90
CA ILE A 183 5.93 18.39 21.66
C ILE A 183 5.86 16.87 21.77
N LEU A 184 6.39 16.31 22.86
CA LEU A 184 6.36 14.87 23.09
C LEU A 184 4.94 14.32 23.09
N GLN A 185 4.01 14.97 23.81
CA GLN A 185 2.61 14.55 23.88
C GLN A 185 1.94 14.59 22.50
N TYR A 186 2.11 15.67 21.74
CA TYR A 186 1.45 15.82 20.45
C TYR A 186 2.01 14.85 19.40
N SER A 187 3.33 14.70 19.28
CA SER A 187 3.95 13.77 18.35
C SER A 187 3.56 12.31 18.66
N LEU A 188 3.50 11.94 19.95
CA LEU A 188 3.06 10.60 20.36
C LEU A 188 1.57 10.36 20.07
N LEU A 189 0.70 11.29 20.46
CA LEU A 189 -0.75 11.15 20.23
C LEU A 189 -1.06 11.12 18.75
N SER A 190 -0.47 12.03 17.97
CA SER A 190 -0.60 12.08 16.51
C SER A 190 -0.20 10.76 15.86
N SER A 191 0.98 10.25 16.20
CA SER A 191 1.50 9.02 15.62
C SER A 191 0.73 7.77 16.05
N PHE A 192 0.26 7.73 17.30
CA PHE A 192 -0.59 6.67 17.81
C PHE A 192 -1.95 6.65 17.09
N PHE A 193 -2.68 7.78 17.11
CA PHE A 193 -4.01 7.85 16.50
C PHE A 193 -3.95 7.65 14.99
N SER A 194 -2.95 8.21 14.30
CA SER A 194 -2.80 8.01 12.86
C SER A 194 -2.52 6.53 12.52
N SER A 195 -1.72 5.81 13.32
CA SER A 195 -1.48 4.38 13.10
C SER A 195 -2.72 3.52 13.36
N VAL A 196 -3.51 3.87 14.37
CA VAL A 196 -4.81 3.22 14.63
C VAL A 196 -5.78 3.46 13.48
N LEU A 197 -5.85 4.69 12.96
CA LEU A 197 -6.67 5.04 11.80
C LEU A 197 -6.24 4.26 10.56
N VAL A 198 -4.94 4.09 10.32
CA VAL A 198 -4.44 3.28 9.20
C VAL A 198 -4.96 1.85 9.30
N ILE A 199 -4.91 1.21 10.48
CA ILE A 199 -5.43 -0.16 10.65
C ILE A 199 -6.92 -0.25 10.33
N GLY A 200 -7.71 0.74 10.76
CA GLY A 200 -9.16 0.77 10.52
C GLY A 200 -9.54 1.08 9.07
N LEU A 201 -8.77 1.94 8.40
CA LEU A 201 -9.04 2.41 7.04
C LEU A 201 -8.33 1.60 5.96
N LEU A 202 -7.39 0.73 6.32
CA LEU A 202 -6.59 -0.06 5.37
C LEU A 202 -7.46 -0.78 4.31
N PRO A 203 -8.56 -1.49 4.66
CA PRO A 203 -9.37 -2.17 3.64
C PRO A 203 -10.00 -1.22 2.61
N ILE A 204 -10.35 0.00 3.03
CA ILE A 204 -10.93 1.02 2.14
C ILE A 204 -9.85 1.51 1.16
N PHE A 205 -8.65 1.77 1.65
CA PHE A 205 -7.53 2.17 0.81
C PHE A 205 -7.09 1.03 -0.12
N GLU A 206 -7.06 -0.21 0.34
CA GLU A 206 -6.79 -1.37 -0.51
C GLU A 206 -7.80 -1.47 -1.66
N PHE A 207 -9.08 -1.27 -1.38
CA PHE A 207 -10.13 -1.25 -2.40
C PHE A 207 -9.93 -0.11 -3.41
N ILE A 208 -9.72 1.13 -2.94
CA ILE A 208 -9.55 2.31 -3.81
C ILE A 208 -8.32 2.18 -4.72
N PHE A 209 -7.21 1.65 -4.17
CA PHE A 209 -5.93 1.58 -4.86
C PHE A 209 -5.69 0.23 -5.57
N GLY A 210 -6.62 -0.72 -5.46
CA GLY A 210 -6.46 -2.07 -6.00
C GLY A 210 -5.24 -2.80 -5.42
N ALA A 211 -4.90 -2.51 -4.17
CA ALA A 211 -3.72 -3.00 -3.48
C ALA A 211 -4.06 -4.17 -2.54
N LEU A 212 -3.08 -5.04 -2.29
CA LEU A 212 -3.17 -6.11 -1.31
C LEU A 212 -1.99 -6.01 -0.35
N SER A 213 -2.24 -5.65 0.91
CA SER A 213 -1.22 -5.67 1.95
C SER A 213 -0.98 -7.09 2.47
N ASN A 214 0.17 -7.30 3.12
CA ASN A 214 0.47 -8.57 3.78
C ASN A 214 -0.55 -8.94 4.87
N ILE A 215 -1.22 -7.97 5.48
CA ILE A 215 -2.27 -8.22 6.47
C ILE A 215 -3.48 -8.86 5.79
N SER A 216 -3.94 -8.28 4.68
CA SER A 216 -5.07 -8.82 3.91
C SER A 216 -4.74 -10.16 3.24
N LEU A 217 -3.48 -10.35 2.80
CA LEU A 217 -3.01 -11.65 2.31
C LEU A 217 -3.07 -12.75 3.39
N LEU A 218 -2.73 -12.44 4.64
CA LEU A 218 -2.86 -13.39 5.75
C LEU A 218 -4.32 -13.73 6.06
N GLU A 219 -5.23 -12.77 5.88
CA GLU A 219 -6.67 -13.03 6.01
C GLU A 219 -7.19 -13.94 4.89
N LEU A 220 -6.62 -13.85 3.69
CA LEU A 220 -6.91 -14.77 2.57
C LEU A 220 -6.30 -16.15 2.79
N PHE A 221 -5.22 -16.27 3.55
CA PHE A 221 -4.58 -17.56 3.85
C PHE A 221 -5.40 -18.45 4.82
N ASP A 222 -6.50 -17.95 5.39
CA ASP A 222 -7.33 -18.73 6.32
C ASP A 222 -8.06 -19.90 5.64
N PHE A 223 -7.65 -21.14 6.00
CA PHE A 223 -8.27 -22.38 5.55
C PHE A 223 -9.75 -22.53 5.94
N ASN A 224 -10.25 -21.70 6.87
CA ASN A 224 -11.65 -21.71 7.24
C ASN A 224 -12.57 -21.02 6.23
N ARG A 225 -12.01 -20.29 5.26
CA ARG A 225 -12.80 -19.63 4.22
C ARG A 225 -13.59 -20.66 3.40
N PRO A 226 -14.87 -20.38 3.08
CA PRO A 226 -15.74 -21.31 2.35
C PRO A 226 -15.11 -21.83 1.06
N LEU A 227 -14.45 -20.96 0.29
CA LEU A 227 -13.86 -21.34 -1.00
C LEU A 227 -12.69 -22.32 -0.86
N VAL A 228 -11.83 -22.12 0.15
CA VAL A 228 -10.71 -23.02 0.43
C VAL A 228 -11.21 -24.36 0.97
N LYS A 229 -12.22 -24.34 1.85
CA LYS A 229 -12.90 -25.56 2.31
C LYS A 229 -13.49 -26.37 1.16
N ARG A 230 -14.14 -25.71 0.21
CA ARG A 230 -14.64 -26.37 -1.00
C ARG A 230 -13.50 -26.99 -1.79
N LEU A 231 -12.37 -26.29 -1.98
CA LEU A 231 -11.21 -26.86 -2.69
C LEU A 231 -10.70 -28.13 -2.02
N ILE A 232 -10.59 -28.13 -0.68
CA ILE A 232 -10.14 -29.29 0.10
C ILE A 232 -11.08 -30.49 -0.05
N ILE A 233 -12.41 -30.26 -0.06
CA ILE A 233 -13.42 -31.33 -0.06
C ILE A 233 -13.75 -31.81 -1.47
N GLU A 234 -13.99 -30.89 -2.40
CA GLU A 234 -14.49 -31.16 -3.75
C GLU A 234 -13.35 -31.47 -4.75
N ALA A 235 -12.14 -30.94 -4.52
CA ALA A 235 -10.98 -31.10 -5.40
C ALA A 235 -9.66 -31.31 -4.61
N PRO A 236 -9.55 -32.37 -3.79
CA PRO A 236 -8.43 -32.59 -2.86
C PRO A 236 -7.07 -32.71 -3.55
N GLY A 237 -7.03 -33.27 -4.77
CA GLY A 237 -5.81 -33.37 -5.56
C GLY A 237 -5.30 -32.02 -6.00
N THR A 238 -6.20 -31.16 -6.48
CA THR A 238 -5.89 -29.76 -6.82
C THR A 238 -5.44 -28.98 -5.58
N TYR A 239 -6.07 -29.19 -4.42
CA TYR A 239 -5.60 -28.58 -3.17
C TYR A 239 -4.15 -28.97 -2.84
N GLN A 240 -3.81 -30.27 -2.92
CA GLN A 240 -2.46 -30.75 -2.64
C GLN A 240 -1.45 -30.22 -3.67
N HIS A 241 -1.83 -30.16 -4.94
CA HIS A 241 -1.04 -29.51 -5.99
C HIS A 241 -0.74 -28.04 -5.65
N SER A 242 -1.78 -27.26 -5.33
CA SER A 242 -1.64 -25.86 -4.95
C SER A 242 -0.76 -25.65 -3.72
N LEU A 243 -0.81 -26.56 -2.73
CA LEU A 243 0.07 -26.51 -1.56
C LEU A 243 1.56 -26.68 -1.94
N VAL A 244 1.87 -27.61 -2.84
CA VAL A 244 3.25 -27.81 -3.32
C VAL A 244 3.71 -26.59 -4.13
N VAL A 245 2.87 -26.09 -5.04
CA VAL A 245 3.17 -24.89 -5.85
C VAL A 245 3.36 -23.66 -4.97
N ALA A 246 2.57 -23.51 -3.90
CA ALA A 246 2.70 -22.41 -2.95
C ALA A 246 4.09 -22.40 -2.28
N ASN A 247 4.56 -23.55 -1.79
CA ASN A 247 5.88 -23.65 -1.16
C ASN A 247 7.02 -23.33 -2.14
N LEU A 248 6.95 -23.84 -3.37
CA LEU A 248 7.94 -23.58 -4.41
C LEU A 248 7.95 -22.11 -4.83
N SER A 249 6.76 -21.53 -5.01
CA SER A 249 6.60 -20.13 -5.42
C SER A 249 7.05 -19.16 -4.33
N GLU A 250 6.75 -19.47 -3.07
CA GLU A 250 7.23 -18.71 -1.90
C GLU A 250 8.76 -18.70 -1.83
N ALA A 251 9.39 -19.88 -1.94
CA ALA A 251 10.84 -20.02 -1.92
C ALA A 251 11.52 -19.27 -3.08
N ALA A 252 10.97 -19.39 -4.29
CA ALA A 252 11.47 -18.70 -5.47
C ALA A 252 11.33 -17.17 -5.33
N ALA A 253 10.16 -16.69 -4.87
CA ALA A 253 9.92 -15.26 -4.66
C ALA A 253 10.86 -14.69 -3.59
N ASN A 254 11.10 -15.42 -2.50
CA ASN A 254 12.03 -15.01 -1.46
C ASN A 254 13.47 -14.91 -2.00
N ALA A 255 13.91 -15.87 -2.82
CA ALA A 255 15.28 -15.89 -3.38
C ALA A 255 15.59 -14.68 -4.28
N ILE A 256 14.58 -14.11 -4.95
CA ILE A 256 14.74 -12.94 -5.83
C ILE A 256 14.32 -11.61 -5.18
N GLY A 257 13.92 -11.63 -3.90
CA GLY A 257 13.46 -10.44 -3.18
C GLY A 257 12.05 -9.96 -3.53
N ALA A 258 11.27 -10.74 -4.27
CA ALA A 258 9.85 -10.47 -4.51
C ALA A 258 9.01 -10.64 -3.21
N ASN A 259 7.68 -10.47 -3.28
CA ASN A 259 6.82 -10.68 -2.12
C ASN A 259 6.48 -12.18 -1.97
N PRO A 260 7.06 -12.90 -0.99
CA PRO A 260 6.85 -14.35 -0.85
C PRO A 260 5.44 -14.71 -0.41
N LEU A 261 4.80 -13.88 0.42
CA LEU A 261 3.45 -14.13 0.91
C LEU A 261 2.42 -14.02 -0.22
N LEU A 262 2.56 -13.01 -1.09
CA LEU A 262 1.69 -12.87 -2.26
C LEU A 262 1.81 -14.09 -3.19
N ALA A 263 3.04 -14.55 -3.46
CA ALA A 263 3.27 -15.73 -4.30
C ALA A 263 2.63 -16.99 -3.69
N ARG A 264 2.79 -17.17 -2.37
CA ARG A 264 2.21 -18.29 -1.63
C ARG A 264 0.68 -18.27 -1.66
N VAL A 265 0.08 -17.14 -1.31
CA VAL A 265 -1.39 -16.98 -1.28
C VAL A 265 -1.98 -17.09 -2.68
N GLY A 266 -1.37 -16.45 -3.68
CA GLY A 266 -1.76 -16.56 -5.07
C GLY A 266 -1.78 -18.01 -5.56
N ALA A 267 -0.78 -18.81 -5.20
CA ALA A 267 -0.73 -20.23 -5.54
C ALA A 267 -1.86 -21.06 -4.90
N TYR A 268 -2.33 -20.74 -3.69
CA TYR A 268 -3.50 -21.43 -3.12
C TYR A 268 -4.76 -21.21 -3.96
N TYR A 269 -4.91 -20.02 -4.53
CA TYR A 269 -6.09 -19.62 -5.28
C TYR A 269 -5.98 -19.83 -6.79
N HIS A 270 -4.79 -20.12 -7.33
CA HIS A 270 -4.55 -20.08 -8.79
C HIS A 270 -5.43 -21.04 -9.59
N ASP A 271 -5.78 -22.18 -9.01
CA ASP A 271 -6.49 -23.27 -9.65
C ASP A 271 -7.92 -23.47 -9.12
N ILE A 272 -8.47 -22.52 -8.37
CA ILE A 272 -9.80 -22.65 -7.75
C ILE A 272 -10.93 -22.86 -8.76
N GLY A 273 -10.75 -22.47 -10.02
CA GLY A 273 -11.74 -22.73 -11.07
C GLY A 273 -11.93 -24.22 -11.36
N LYS A 274 -10.97 -25.08 -11.01
CA LYS A 274 -11.13 -26.54 -11.12
C LYS A 274 -12.29 -27.06 -10.25
N LEU A 275 -12.75 -26.30 -9.25
CA LEU A 275 -13.98 -26.56 -8.48
C LEU A 275 -15.24 -26.67 -9.35
N SER A 276 -15.28 -26.03 -10.52
CA SER A 276 -16.42 -26.14 -11.44
C SER A 276 -16.60 -27.59 -11.92
N LYS A 277 -15.49 -28.27 -12.22
CA LYS A 277 -15.45 -29.61 -12.84
C LYS A 277 -14.26 -30.44 -12.33
N PRO A 278 -14.20 -30.83 -11.04
CA PRO A 278 -13.00 -31.45 -10.46
C PRO A 278 -12.56 -32.73 -11.19
N ASN A 279 -13.52 -33.58 -11.55
CA ASN A 279 -13.28 -34.88 -12.21
C ASN A 279 -12.71 -34.78 -13.64
N TYR A 280 -12.54 -33.57 -14.18
CA TYR A 280 -11.88 -33.33 -15.48
C TYR A 280 -10.40 -32.95 -15.32
N PHE A 281 -9.86 -33.00 -14.09
CA PHE A 281 -8.45 -32.73 -13.83
C PHE A 281 -7.80 -33.96 -13.22
N ILE A 282 -6.66 -34.37 -13.79
CA ILE A 282 -6.02 -35.67 -13.53
C ILE A 282 -5.73 -35.88 -12.03
N GLU A 283 -5.35 -34.82 -11.33
CA GLU A 283 -5.00 -34.88 -9.91
C GLU A 283 -6.20 -35.22 -9.01
N ASN A 284 -7.43 -35.00 -9.47
CA ASN A 284 -8.66 -35.25 -8.70
C ASN A 284 -9.36 -36.55 -9.09
N LEU A 285 -8.81 -37.33 -10.04
CA LEU A 285 -9.47 -38.57 -10.48
C LEU A 285 -9.46 -39.62 -9.37
N VAL A 286 -10.64 -40.01 -8.91
CA VAL A 286 -10.85 -41.14 -8.02
C VAL A 286 -11.29 -42.35 -8.86
N GLY A 287 -10.49 -43.41 -8.91
CA GLY A 287 -10.88 -44.68 -9.55
C GLY A 287 -10.54 -44.83 -11.04
N TYR A 288 -9.51 -44.15 -11.56
CA TYR A 288 -8.85 -44.41 -12.85
C TYR A 288 -9.66 -44.24 -14.16
N LYS A 289 -10.92 -43.77 -14.14
CA LYS A 289 -11.65 -43.48 -15.39
C LYS A 289 -11.33 -42.07 -15.89
N ASP A 290 -10.45 -42.01 -16.89
CA ASP A 290 -10.14 -40.77 -17.62
C ASP A 290 -11.32 -40.34 -18.49
N VAL A 291 -12.04 -39.29 -18.04
CA VAL A 291 -13.19 -38.72 -18.75
C VAL A 291 -12.81 -38.11 -20.10
N HIS A 292 -11.55 -37.75 -20.34
CA HIS A 292 -11.13 -37.15 -21.60
C HIS A 292 -11.04 -38.15 -22.75
N LYS A 293 -10.96 -39.46 -22.48
CA LYS A 293 -10.98 -40.51 -23.51
C LYS A 293 -12.29 -40.58 -24.29
N ASP A 294 -13.37 -40.18 -23.64
CA ASP A 294 -14.72 -40.19 -24.22
C ASP A 294 -15.10 -38.83 -24.86
N LEU A 295 -14.18 -37.85 -24.86
CA LEU A 295 -14.43 -36.49 -25.35
C LEU A 295 -13.65 -36.18 -26.62
N LYS A 296 -14.24 -35.33 -27.48
CA LYS A 296 -13.49 -34.71 -28.58
C LYS A 296 -12.39 -33.80 -28.01
N PRO A 297 -11.18 -33.77 -28.60
CA PRO A 297 -10.08 -32.91 -28.13
C PRO A 297 -10.46 -31.43 -27.99
N SER A 298 -11.35 -30.92 -28.85
CA SER A 298 -11.86 -29.54 -28.79
C SER A 298 -12.62 -29.25 -27.49
N LEU A 299 -13.41 -30.21 -27.00
CA LEU A 299 -14.18 -30.08 -25.77
C LEU A 299 -13.27 -30.19 -24.54
N SER A 300 -12.32 -31.14 -24.55
CA SER A 300 -11.29 -31.25 -23.50
C SER A 300 -10.50 -29.95 -23.35
N LYS A 301 -10.04 -29.38 -24.47
CA LYS A 301 -9.37 -28.07 -24.49
C LYS A 301 -10.24 -26.97 -23.88
N LEU A 302 -11.53 -26.91 -24.24
CA LEU A 302 -12.43 -25.88 -23.74
C LEU A 302 -12.61 -25.97 -22.22
N ILE A 303 -12.81 -27.18 -21.68
CA ILE A 303 -12.93 -27.41 -20.25
C ILE A 303 -11.65 -26.99 -19.52
N ILE A 304 -10.50 -27.46 -20.00
CA ILE A 304 -9.20 -27.15 -19.39
C ILE A 304 -8.94 -25.65 -19.45
N LEU A 305 -9.17 -24.94 -20.56
CA LEU A 305 -8.89 -23.49 -20.61
C LEU A 305 -9.88 -22.66 -19.77
N ASN A 306 -11.10 -23.15 -19.56
CA ASN A 306 -12.13 -22.40 -18.85
C ASN A 306 -11.89 -22.34 -17.33
N HIS A 307 -11.09 -23.22 -16.72
CA HIS A 307 -10.84 -23.15 -15.27
C HIS A 307 -10.27 -21.79 -14.86
N VAL A 308 -9.47 -21.13 -15.70
CA VAL A 308 -8.95 -19.79 -15.38
C VAL A 308 -10.08 -18.78 -15.26
N LYS A 309 -11.02 -18.78 -16.22
CA LYS A 309 -12.19 -17.88 -16.22
C LYS A 309 -13.14 -18.20 -15.07
N GLU A 310 -13.43 -19.48 -14.86
CA GLU A 310 -14.26 -19.95 -13.75
C GLU A 310 -13.65 -19.59 -12.40
N GLY A 311 -12.32 -19.68 -12.27
CA GLY A 311 -11.60 -19.27 -11.07
C GLY A 311 -11.72 -17.77 -10.80
N ILE A 312 -11.58 -16.93 -11.82
CA ILE A 312 -11.79 -15.48 -11.71
C ILE A 312 -13.23 -15.17 -11.27
N GLU A 313 -14.23 -15.84 -11.84
CA GLU A 313 -15.63 -15.64 -11.48
C GLU A 313 -15.96 -16.15 -10.06
N LEU A 314 -15.28 -17.20 -9.59
CA LEU A 314 -15.38 -17.64 -8.20
C LEU A 314 -14.73 -16.65 -7.23
N ALA A 315 -13.59 -16.06 -7.59
CA ALA A 315 -12.88 -15.10 -6.74
C ALA A 315 -13.60 -13.75 -6.58
N LYS A 316 -14.47 -13.37 -7.52
CA LYS A 316 -15.26 -12.13 -7.46
C LYS A 316 -16.50 -12.22 -6.56
N LYS A 317 -16.96 -13.44 -6.24
CA LYS A 317 -18.16 -13.70 -5.42
C LYS A 317 -17.83 -13.70 -3.94
#